data_AF-A0A9X4QV99-F1
#
_entry.id   AF-A0A9X4QV99-F1
#
_cell.length_a   1.000
_cell.length_b   1.000
_cell.length_c   1.000
_cell.angle_alpha   90.00
_cell.angle_beta   90.00
_cell.angle_gamma   90.00
#
_symmetry.space_group_name_H-M   'P 1'
#
loop_
_entity.id
_entity.type
_entity.pdbx_description
1 polymer ?
#
loop_
_entity_poly.entity_id
_entity_poly.type
_entity_poly.pdbx_seq_one_letter_code
_entity_poly.pdbx_strand_id
1 'polypeptide(L)'
;MNALYDPAMKDALTFIKDMIATGAVDPELLANTALQHQEKAFKGQAGIVWIDWPNMTKENMIEQIKAVNPKAEWIQIEPPAGPAGKFDGSWEIGNTPGRYAIPKALEKDPEKLQRVFDLLNYVSDPKTGSLLVQFGVEGTHFTKDGDKIVMTDKAGEVGYSWLYQFTGRPELSYLQTKFVPQAEFIKFAGDQPRIQTLNGFVDLPEGYVASDADRYIKEELAKFAYGQRDLGEYDKFLKTLETTMKYKLFMDAAEKQLTALGYGSK
;
A
#
# COMPACT_ATOMS: atom_id res chain seq x y z
N MET A 1 15.45 12.59 4.56
CA MET A 1 16.59 11.78 4.06
C MET A 1 16.04 10.68 3.16
N ASN A 2 16.67 10.39 2.02
CA ASN A 2 16.25 9.31 1.11
C ASN A 2 16.95 8.01 1.52
N ALA A 3 16.21 6.90 1.60
CA ALA A 3 16.71 5.62 2.11
C ALA A 3 17.95 5.10 1.37
N LEU A 4 18.06 5.30 0.05
CA LEU A 4 19.21 4.82 -0.73
C LEU A 4 20.54 5.46 -0.31
N TYR A 5 20.46 6.65 0.29
CA TYR A 5 21.59 7.45 0.76
C TYR A 5 21.76 7.41 2.28
N ASP A 6 20.91 6.65 2.97
CA ASP A 6 21.02 6.49 4.42
C ASP A 6 22.33 5.75 4.76
N PRO A 7 23.15 6.27 5.70
CA PRO A 7 24.37 5.58 6.12
C PRO A 7 24.14 4.12 6.56
N ALA A 8 22.96 3.80 7.09
CA ALA A 8 22.61 2.45 7.56
C ALA A 8 22.13 1.51 6.42
N MET A 9 22.03 1.97 5.17
CA MET A 9 21.51 1.15 4.08
C MET A 9 22.36 -0.10 3.79
N LYS A 10 23.69 0.01 3.88
CA LYS A 10 24.59 -1.15 3.75
C LYS A 10 24.38 -2.16 4.89
N ASP A 11 24.11 -1.68 6.11
CA ASP A 11 23.82 -2.55 7.25
C ASP A 11 22.47 -3.26 7.08
N ALA A 12 21.46 -2.56 6.59
CA ALA A 12 20.16 -3.15 6.27
C ALA A 12 20.26 -4.24 5.18
N LEU A 13 21.01 -3.99 4.11
CA LEU A 13 21.25 -5.01 3.07
C LEU A 13 22.07 -6.20 3.58
N THR A 14 23.02 -5.96 4.49
CA THR A 14 23.76 -7.04 5.15
C THR A 14 22.83 -7.92 5.97
N PHE A 15 21.96 -7.31 6.79
CA PHE A 15 20.96 -8.05 7.57
C PHE A 15 20.03 -8.88 6.67
N ILE A 16 19.53 -8.31 5.57
CA ILE A 16 18.67 -9.04 4.62
C ILE A 16 19.42 -10.23 4.01
N LYS A 17 20.67 -10.02 3.59
CA LYS A 17 21.54 -11.08 3.05
C LYS A 17 21.76 -12.20 4.06
N ASP A 18 22.05 -11.86 5.31
CA ASP A 18 22.27 -12.83 6.38
C ASP A 18 20.99 -13.62 6.68
N MET A 19 19.83 -12.95 6.69
CA MET A 19 18.52 -13.61 6.82
C MET A 19 18.26 -14.60 5.68
N ILE A 20 18.56 -14.23 4.44
CA ILE A 20 18.46 -15.14 3.28
C ILE A 20 19.40 -16.34 3.46
N ALA A 21 20.63 -16.11 3.91
CA ALA A 21 21.64 -17.15 4.12
C ALA A 21 21.24 -18.18 5.20
N THR A 22 20.33 -17.84 6.13
CA THR A 22 19.79 -18.80 7.10
C THR A 22 18.92 -19.89 6.47
N GLY A 23 18.41 -19.67 5.25
CA GLY A 23 17.42 -20.53 4.61
C GLY A 23 15.98 -20.36 5.12
N ALA A 24 15.74 -19.40 6.03
CA ALA A 24 14.40 -19.10 6.56
C ALA A 24 13.54 -18.25 5.60
N VAL A 25 14.15 -17.62 4.60
CA VAL A 25 13.46 -16.83 3.58
C VAL A 25 13.03 -17.74 2.43
N ASP A 26 11.80 -17.55 1.93
CA ASP A 26 11.28 -18.28 0.78
C ASP A 26 12.27 -18.20 -0.40
N PRO A 27 12.80 -19.33 -0.91
CA PRO A 27 13.76 -19.32 -2.01
C PRO A 27 13.16 -18.77 -3.31
N GLU A 28 11.83 -18.77 -3.43
CA GLU A 28 11.09 -18.24 -4.57
C GLU A 28 10.58 -16.81 -4.31
N LEU A 29 11.06 -16.11 -3.26
CA LEU A 29 10.58 -14.77 -2.87
C LEU A 29 10.45 -13.80 -4.05
N LEU A 30 11.46 -13.73 -4.93
CA LEU A 30 11.46 -12.83 -6.09
C LEU A 30 10.58 -13.31 -7.25
N ALA A 31 10.21 -14.60 -7.27
CA ALA A 31 9.37 -15.21 -8.29
C ALA A 31 7.89 -15.27 -7.88
N ASN A 32 7.60 -15.08 -6.59
CA ASN A 32 6.23 -15.04 -6.09
C ASN A 32 5.43 -13.92 -6.74
N THR A 33 4.20 -14.23 -7.14
CA THR A 33 3.25 -13.31 -7.78
C THR A 33 1.88 -13.42 -7.11
N ALA A 34 1.07 -12.37 -7.24
CA ALA A 34 -0.27 -12.30 -6.68
C ALA A 34 -0.31 -12.76 -5.19
N LEU A 35 -1.07 -13.81 -4.90
CA LEU A 35 -1.26 -14.36 -3.55
C LEU A 35 -0.49 -15.68 -3.32
N GLN A 36 0.54 -15.98 -4.11
CA GLN A 36 1.33 -17.22 -3.92
C GLN A 36 1.93 -17.34 -2.50
N HIS A 37 2.33 -16.23 -1.89
CA HIS A 37 2.82 -16.20 -0.51
C HIS A 37 1.71 -16.55 0.51
N GLN A 38 0.46 -16.12 0.27
CA GLN A 38 -0.71 -16.50 1.07
C GLN A 38 -1.02 -17.99 0.92
N GLU A 39 -1.01 -18.52 -0.31
CA GLU A 39 -1.25 -19.95 -0.55
C GLU A 39 -0.20 -20.82 0.14
N LYS A 40 1.08 -20.40 0.10
CA LYS A 40 2.18 -21.03 0.85
C LYS A 40 1.91 -21.00 2.36
N ALA A 41 1.45 -19.87 2.90
CA ALA A 41 1.05 -19.77 4.31
C ALA A 41 -0.09 -20.74 4.65
N PHE A 42 -1.15 -20.80 3.84
CA PHE A 42 -2.29 -21.68 4.08
C PHE A 42 -1.87 -23.16 4.06
N LYS A 43 -0.92 -23.53 3.18
CA LYS A 43 -0.32 -24.86 3.09
C LYS A 43 0.69 -25.17 4.20
N GLY A 44 0.95 -24.24 5.12
CA GLY A 44 1.93 -24.40 6.20
C GLY A 44 3.39 -24.36 5.74
N GLN A 45 3.65 -23.79 4.55
CA GLN A 45 5.00 -23.67 3.97
C GLN A 45 5.70 -22.37 4.42
N ALA A 46 4.94 -21.38 4.87
CA ALA A 46 5.44 -20.14 5.47
C ALA A 46 4.94 -20.04 6.92
N GLY A 47 5.80 -19.53 7.81
CA GLY A 47 5.44 -19.22 9.21
C GLY A 47 5.21 -17.73 9.48
N ILE A 48 5.75 -16.86 8.63
CA ILE A 48 5.57 -15.40 8.68
C ILE A 48 5.30 -14.94 7.25
N VAL A 49 4.29 -14.09 7.08
CA VAL A 49 3.97 -13.45 5.80
C VAL A 49 3.67 -11.98 6.01
N TRP A 50 4.14 -11.15 5.08
CA TRP A 50 3.75 -9.75 5.00
C TRP A 50 2.58 -9.64 4.02
N ILE A 51 1.38 -9.43 4.57
CA ILE A 51 0.11 -9.44 3.82
C ILE A 51 -0.91 -8.56 4.54
N ASP A 52 -1.86 -8.02 3.80
CA ASP A 52 -2.98 -7.26 4.34
C ASP A 52 -3.97 -8.15 5.11
N TRP A 53 -4.60 -7.58 6.14
CA TRP A 53 -5.52 -8.30 7.03
C TRP A 53 -6.70 -9.02 6.33
N PRO A 54 -7.36 -8.51 5.27
CA PRO A 54 -8.56 -9.18 4.74
C PRO A 54 -8.22 -10.51 4.08
N ASN A 55 -6.97 -10.68 3.62
CA ASN A 55 -6.50 -11.93 3.02
C ASN A 55 -6.19 -13.02 4.06
N MET A 56 -6.23 -12.72 5.36
CA MET A 56 -5.99 -13.73 6.40
C MET A 56 -7.19 -13.91 7.35
N THR A 57 -8.05 -12.90 7.47
CA THR A 57 -8.99 -12.79 8.60
C THR A 57 -10.47 -12.80 8.22
N LYS A 58 -10.79 -12.72 6.92
CA LYS A 58 -12.17 -12.91 6.45
C LYS A 58 -12.62 -14.35 6.65
N GLU A 59 -13.91 -14.56 6.85
CA GLU A 59 -14.50 -15.86 7.19
C GLU A 59 -14.13 -16.91 6.12
N ASN A 60 -14.25 -16.56 4.84
CA ASN A 60 -13.90 -17.44 3.74
C ASN A 60 -12.39 -17.74 3.63
N MET A 61 -11.52 -16.87 4.17
CA MET A 61 -10.09 -17.14 4.29
C MET A 61 -9.81 -18.07 5.46
N ILE A 62 -10.45 -17.83 6.61
CA ILE A 62 -10.35 -18.68 7.80
C ILE A 62 -10.82 -20.10 7.48
N GLU A 63 -11.94 -20.25 6.76
CA GLU A 63 -12.44 -21.55 6.29
C GLU A 63 -11.41 -22.30 5.45
N GLN A 64 -10.75 -21.61 4.50
CA GLN A 64 -9.70 -22.21 3.67
C GLN A 64 -8.48 -22.64 4.50
N ILE A 65 -8.02 -21.79 5.42
CA ILE A 65 -6.93 -22.12 6.34
C ILE A 65 -7.27 -23.36 7.16
N LYS A 66 -8.49 -23.41 7.74
CA LYS A 66 -8.94 -24.50 8.61
C LYS A 66 -9.21 -25.80 7.85
N ALA A 67 -9.62 -25.71 6.59
CA ALA A 67 -9.78 -26.87 5.72
C ALA A 67 -8.44 -27.58 5.45
N VAL A 68 -7.34 -26.82 5.34
CA VAL A 68 -5.99 -27.39 5.18
C VAL A 68 -5.41 -27.85 6.52
N ASN A 69 -5.51 -27.02 7.56
CA ASN A 69 -5.04 -27.35 8.90
C ASN A 69 -6.02 -26.82 9.96
N PRO A 70 -6.87 -27.69 10.56
CA PRO A 70 -7.84 -27.28 11.57
C PRO A 70 -7.23 -26.62 12.81
N LYS A 71 -5.94 -26.88 13.09
CA LYS A 71 -5.20 -26.33 14.23
C LYS A 71 -4.43 -25.05 13.90
N ALA A 72 -4.41 -24.60 12.64
CA ALA A 72 -3.68 -23.39 12.27
C ALA A 72 -4.25 -22.15 12.98
N GLU A 73 -3.37 -21.33 13.51
CA GLU A 73 -3.68 -20.05 14.14
C GLU A 73 -2.74 -18.99 13.57
N TRP A 74 -3.32 -17.93 13.01
CA TRP A 74 -2.60 -16.81 12.44
C TRP A 74 -2.95 -15.55 13.24
N ILE A 75 -1.93 -14.84 13.68
CA ILE A 75 -2.06 -13.59 14.43
C ILE A 75 -1.36 -12.47 13.67
N GLN A 76 -1.83 -11.23 13.88
CA GLN A 76 -1.03 -10.07 13.54
C GLN A 76 0.04 -9.84 14.61
N ILE A 77 1.22 -9.43 14.20
CA ILE A 77 2.33 -9.13 15.09
C ILE A 77 2.78 -7.69 14.88
N GLU A 78 3.27 -7.05 15.94
CA GLU A 78 3.91 -5.74 15.83
C GLU A 78 5.20 -5.87 15.00
N PRO A 79 5.62 -4.78 14.31
CA PRO A 79 6.91 -4.80 13.64
C PRO A 79 8.05 -5.06 14.64
N PRO A 80 9.02 -5.91 14.28
CA PRO A 80 10.19 -6.12 15.12
C PRO A 80 10.95 -4.81 15.32
N ALA A 81 11.59 -4.66 16.47
CA ALA A 81 12.43 -3.50 16.74
C ALA A 81 13.74 -3.61 15.94
N GLY A 82 13.98 -2.63 15.08
CA GLY A 82 15.28 -2.41 14.44
C GLY A 82 16.10 -1.32 15.15
N PRO A 83 17.33 -1.06 14.69
CA PRO A 83 18.21 -0.04 15.29
C PRO A 83 17.62 1.37 15.32
N ALA A 84 16.73 1.68 14.36
CA ALA A 84 16.06 2.97 14.25
C ALA A 84 14.67 3.01 14.93
N GLY A 85 14.19 1.91 15.51
CA GLY A 85 12.88 1.82 16.17
C GLY A 85 11.98 0.71 15.61
N LYS A 86 10.70 0.77 15.97
CA LYS A 86 9.65 -0.17 15.55
C LYS A 86 8.74 0.52 14.54
N PHE A 87 8.79 0.10 13.27
CA PHE A 87 7.94 0.65 12.20
C PHE A 87 7.45 -0.47 11.27
N ASP A 88 6.17 -0.46 10.94
CA ASP A 88 5.48 -1.43 10.08
C ASP A 88 5.76 -1.21 8.58
N GLY A 89 6.42 -0.10 8.25
CA GLY A 89 6.80 0.26 6.89
C GLY A 89 6.77 1.77 6.68
N SER A 90 6.66 2.17 5.42
CA SER A 90 6.47 3.56 5.01
C SER A 90 5.01 3.88 4.71
N TRP A 91 4.63 5.15 4.90
CA TRP A 91 3.35 5.70 4.49
C TRP A 91 3.57 6.98 3.71
N GLU A 92 3.25 6.94 2.42
CA GLU A 92 3.40 8.09 1.52
C GLU A 92 2.26 9.08 1.71
N ILE A 93 2.51 10.12 2.50
CA ILE A 93 1.46 11.08 2.91
C ILE A 93 1.06 12.07 1.81
N GLY A 94 1.87 12.15 0.74
CA GLY A 94 1.60 13.00 -0.42
C GLY A 94 0.83 12.32 -1.55
N ASN A 95 0.53 11.02 -1.42
CA ASN A 95 -0.10 10.27 -2.50
C ASN A 95 -1.54 9.88 -2.15
N THR A 96 -2.36 9.72 -3.18
CA THR A 96 -3.75 9.27 -3.08
C THR A 96 -3.83 7.80 -3.51
N PRO A 97 -4.70 6.97 -2.89
CA PRO A 97 -4.87 5.56 -3.27
C PRO A 97 -5.33 5.36 -4.71
N GLY A 98 -5.88 6.39 -5.36
CA GLY A 98 -6.27 6.36 -6.76
C GLY A 98 -6.37 7.75 -7.37
N ARG A 99 -6.21 7.83 -8.69
CA ARG A 99 -6.44 9.03 -9.50
C ARG A 99 -7.36 8.66 -10.65
N TYR A 100 -8.38 9.48 -10.87
CA TYR A 100 -9.25 9.37 -12.04
C TYR A 100 -8.97 10.56 -12.95
N ALA A 101 -8.87 10.29 -14.25
CA ALA A 101 -8.72 11.32 -15.28
C ALA A 101 -9.94 11.30 -16.20
N ILE A 102 -10.48 12.47 -16.49
CA ILE A 102 -11.56 12.63 -17.47
C ILE A 102 -10.90 12.81 -18.85
N PRO A 103 -11.17 11.92 -19.83
CA PRO A 103 -10.57 12.05 -21.15
C PRO A 103 -10.98 13.35 -21.85
N LYS A 104 -10.00 14.08 -22.39
CA LYS A 104 -10.25 15.31 -23.18
C LYS A 104 -11.26 15.12 -24.31
N ALA A 105 -11.34 13.91 -24.88
CA ALA A 105 -12.28 13.60 -25.95
C ALA A 105 -13.76 13.84 -25.57
N LEU A 106 -14.12 13.82 -24.27
CA LEU A 106 -15.47 14.12 -23.80
C LEU A 106 -15.89 15.58 -24.00
N GLU A 107 -14.95 16.50 -24.26
CA GLU A 107 -15.31 17.88 -24.66
C GLU A 107 -16.19 17.92 -25.92
N LYS A 108 -16.14 16.87 -26.75
CA LYS A 108 -16.97 16.74 -27.97
C LYS A 108 -18.42 16.31 -27.68
N ASP A 109 -18.72 15.92 -26.44
CA ASP A 109 -20.04 15.49 -25.98
C ASP A 109 -20.34 16.17 -24.62
N PRO A 110 -20.76 17.45 -24.64
CA PRO A 110 -20.97 18.23 -23.42
C PRO A 110 -22.01 17.64 -22.48
N GLU A 111 -23.05 16.98 -23.03
CA GLU A 111 -24.06 16.31 -22.20
C GLU A 111 -23.43 15.16 -21.42
N LYS A 112 -22.71 14.27 -22.10
CA LYS A 112 -22.02 13.16 -21.44
C LYS A 112 -20.98 13.64 -20.43
N LEU A 113 -20.22 14.69 -20.78
CA LEU A 113 -19.25 15.30 -19.87
C LEU A 113 -19.94 15.81 -18.59
N GLN A 114 -21.07 16.51 -18.72
CA GLN A 114 -21.84 16.96 -17.58
C GLN A 114 -22.34 15.79 -16.72
N ARG A 115 -22.83 14.69 -17.33
CA ARG A 115 -23.25 13.50 -16.59
C ARG A 115 -22.12 12.84 -15.79
N VAL A 116 -20.89 12.87 -16.29
CA VAL A 116 -19.72 12.40 -15.54
C VAL A 116 -19.49 13.28 -14.31
N PHE A 117 -19.55 14.61 -14.44
CA PHE A 117 -19.44 15.51 -13.29
C PHE A 117 -20.58 15.33 -12.29
N ASP A 118 -21.81 15.16 -12.75
CA ASP A 118 -22.97 14.92 -11.90
C ASP A 118 -22.79 13.64 -11.07
N LEU A 119 -22.29 12.56 -11.69
CA LEU A 119 -21.99 11.31 -11.01
C LEU A 119 -20.90 11.49 -9.95
N LEU A 120 -19.79 12.14 -10.30
CA LEU A 120 -18.69 12.40 -9.36
C LEU A 120 -19.15 13.25 -8.17
N ASN A 121 -19.95 14.30 -8.43
CA ASN A 121 -20.53 15.13 -7.38
C ASN A 121 -21.48 14.32 -6.48
N TYR A 122 -22.34 13.49 -7.08
CA TYR A 122 -23.27 12.66 -6.33
C TYR A 122 -22.56 11.66 -5.40
N VAL A 123 -21.57 10.91 -5.89
CA VAL A 123 -20.83 9.94 -5.06
C VAL A 123 -19.89 10.59 -4.05
N SER A 124 -19.66 11.91 -4.18
CA SER A 124 -18.91 12.71 -3.21
C SER A 124 -19.77 13.31 -2.11
N ASP A 125 -21.09 13.39 -2.30
CA ASP A 125 -21.99 13.94 -1.28
C ASP A 125 -22.10 12.96 -0.09
N PRO A 126 -21.57 13.32 1.10
CA PRO A 126 -21.54 12.44 2.26
C PRO A 126 -22.93 12.10 2.80
N LYS A 127 -23.98 12.82 2.40
CA LYS A 127 -25.36 12.59 2.85
C LYS A 127 -26.18 11.74 1.89
N THR A 128 -25.73 11.58 0.65
CA THR A 128 -26.50 10.89 -0.40
C THR A 128 -25.66 9.80 -1.08
N GLY A 129 -25.09 10.08 -2.25
CA GLY A 129 -24.44 9.08 -3.09
C GLY A 129 -23.23 8.43 -2.44
N SER A 130 -22.50 9.15 -1.59
CA SER A 130 -21.36 8.57 -0.87
C SER A 130 -21.78 7.43 0.08
N LEU A 131 -22.89 7.60 0.81
CA LEU A 131 -23.44 6.53 1.66
C LEU A 131 -23.89 5.34 0.84
N LEU A 132 -24.52 5.59 -0.32
CA LEU A 132 -24.97 4.53 -1.22
C LEU A 132 -23.80 3.66 -1.70
N VAL A 133 -22.73 4.28 -2.18
CA VAL A 133 -21.57 3.52 -2.70
C VAL A 133 -20.76 2.88 -1.59
N GLN A 134 -20.83 3.39 -0.35
CA GLN A 134 -20.18 2.79 0.82
C GLN A 134 -20.96 1.58 1.37
N PHE A 135 -22.24 1.78 1.67
CA PHE A 135 -23.01 0.86 2.51
C PHE A 135 -24.27 0.30 1.84
N GLY A 136 -24.61 0.74 0.64
CA GLY A 136 -25.79 0.29 -0.10
C GLY A 136 -27.03 1.15 0.17
N VAL A 137 -28.21 0.55 0.07
CA VAL A 137 -29.51 1.24 0.26
C VAL A 137 -29.92 1.22 1.74
N GLU A 138 -30.21 2.38 2.31
CA GLU A 138 -30.72 2.53 3.68
C GLU A 138 -32.05 1.76 3.87
N GLY A 139 -32.19 1.07 5.00
CA GLY A 139 -33.33 0.19 5.31
C GLY A 139 -33.22 -1.22 4.71
N THR A 140 -32.36 -1.43 3.71
CA THR A 140 -32.11 -2.76 3.12
C THR A 140 -30.74 -3.30 3.50
N HIS A 141 -29.67 -2.53 3.25
CA HIS A 141 -28.29 -2.97 3.44
C HIS A 141 -27.68 -2.44 4.73
N PHE A 142 -28.11 -1.25 5.16
CA PHE A 142 -27.71 -0.63 6.42
C PHE A 142 -28.87 0.16 7.03
N THR A 143 -28.78 0.48 8.31
CA THR A 143 -29.67 1.42 9.02
C THR A 143 -28.84 2.48 9.74
N LYS A 144 -29.48 3.60 10.13
CA LYS A 144 -28.86 4.65 10.94
C LYS A 144 -29.39 4.61 12.37
N ASP A 145 -28.47 4.62 13.32
CA ASP A 145 -28.74 4.84 14.74
C ASP A 145 -28.02 6.13 15.17
N GLY A 146 -28.75 7.25 15.08
CA GLY A 146 -28.13 8.57 15.10
C GLY A 146 -27.16 8.75 13.93
N ASP A 147 -25.91 9.10 14.24
CA ASP A 147 -24.83 9.23 13.25
C ASP A 147 -24.14 7.90 12.93
N LYS A 148 -24.48 6.81 13.63
CA LYS A 148 -23.85 5.51 13.44
C LYS A 148 -24.53 4.73 12.33
N ILE A 149 -23.72 4.20 11.42
CA ILE A 149 -24.15 3.24 10.40
C ILE A 149 -24.11 1.83 10.99
N VAL A 150 -25.19 1.07 10.82
CA VAL A 150 -25.30 -0.33 11.25
C VAL A 150 -25.64 -1.20 10.05
N MET A 151 -24.74 -2.09 9.65
CA MET A 151 -24.93 -3.01 8.54
C MET A 151 -25.98 -4.08 8.89
N THR A 152 -26.79 -4.45 7.91
CA THR A 152 -27.77 -5.55 8.00
C THR A 152 -27.16 -6.87 7.51
N ASP A 153 -27.92 -7.95 7.61
CA ASP A 153 -27.59 -9.27 7.03
C ASP A 153 -27.48 -9.24 5.49
N LYS A 154 -28.15 -8.29 4.83
CA LYS A 154 -28.08 -8.11 3.37
C LYS A 154 -26.91 -7.27 2.88
N ALA A 155 -26.04 -6.79 3.78
CA ALA A 155 -24.86 -5.99 3.43
C ALA A 155 -23.95 -6.65 2.36
N GLY A 156 -23.93 -7.98 2.31
CA GLY A 156 -23.17 -8.74 1.32
C GLY A 156 -23.61 -8.50 -0.14
N GLU A 157 -24.86 -8.10 -0.39
CA GLU A 157 -25.39 -7.83 -1.73
C GLU A 157 -24.67 -6.66 -2.44
N VAL A 158 -24.08 -5.75 -1.66
CA VAL A 158 -23.32 -4.58 -2.15
C VAL A 158 -21.81 -4.75 -1.97
N GLY A 159 -21.32 -6.00 -1.99
CA GLY A 159 -19.90 -6.31 -1.86
C GLY A 159 -18.99 -5.61 -2.87
N TYR A 160 -19.50 -5.26 -4.05
CA TYR A 160 -18.75 -4.61 -5.14
C TYR A 160 -19.04 -3.10 -5.31
N SER A 161 -19.86 -2.50 -4.44
CA SER A 161 -20.19 -1.07 -4.54
C SER A 161 -18.96 -0.16 -4.42
N TRP A 162 -17.86 -0.67 -3.87
CA TRP A 162 -16.60 0.04 -3.76
C TRP A 162 -16.01 0.48 -5.11
N LEU A 163 -16.39 -0.18 -6.21
CA LEU A 163 -16.00 0.21 -7.57
C LEU A 163 -16.50 1.61 -7.95
N TYR A 164 -17.52 2.13 -7.26
CA TYR A 164 -18.12 3.44 -7.50
C TYR A 164 -17.65 4.52 -6.51
N GLN A 165 -16.71 4.20 -5.62
CA GLN A 165 -16.16 5.16 -4.64
C GLN A 165 -15.03 5.99 -5.27
N PHE A 166 -15.32 6.63 -6.41
CA PHE A 166 -14.33 7.32 -7.25
C PHE A 166 -13.60 8.45 -6.53
N THR A 167 -14.27 9.13 -5.61
CA THR A 167 -13.75 10.29 -4.89
C THR A 167 -13.26 9.97 -3.49
N GLY A 168 -13.08 8.67 -3.21
CA GLY A 168 -12.61 8.17 -1.92
C GLY A 168 -13.72 8.05 -0.89
N ARG A 169 -13.32 7.71 0.34
CA ARG A 169 -14.21 7.53 1.49
C ARG A 169 -13.44 7.74 2.80
N PRO A 170 -14.15 7.94 3.93
CA PRO A 170 -13.55 7.91 5.27
C PRO A 170 -13.06 6.49 5.63
N GLU A 171 -11.84 6.13 5.20
CA GLU A 171 -11.34 4.74 5.13
C GLU A 171 -11.52 3.94 6.42
N LEU A 172 -10.98 4.40 7.55
CA LEU A 172 -11.00 3.63 8.79
C LEU A 172 -12.42 3.38 9.28
N SER A 173 -13.26 4.42 9.29
CA SER A 173 -14.66 4.30 9.72
C SER A 173 -15.48 3.43 8.75
N TYR A 174 -15.21 3.52 7.46
CA TYR A 174 -15.84 2.67 6.44
C TYR A 174 -15.50 1.20 6.68
N LEU A 175 -14.22 0.87 6.85
CA LEU A 175 -13.76 -0.51 7.05
C LEU A 175 -14.33 -1.09 8.35
N GLN A 176 -14.26 -0.35 9.47
CA GLN A 176 -14.79 -0.82 10.76
C GLN A 176 -16.31 -1.02 10.74
N THR A 177 -17.04 -0.19 10.00
CA THR A 177 -18.49 -0.31 9.85
C THR A 177 -18.85 -1.53 8.99
N LYS A 178 -18.14 -1.72 7.88
CA LYS A 178 -18.45 -2.76 6.89
C LYS A 178 -17.95 -4.15 7.28
N PHE A 179 -16.85 -4.22 8.02
CA PHE A 179 -16.15 -5.46 8.39
C PHE A 179 -16.08 -5.59 9.92
N VAL A 180 -17.25 -5.60 10.56
CA VAL A 180 -17.38 -5.68 12.03
C VAL A 180 -16.60 -6.86 12.63
N PRO A 181 -16.64 -8.10 12.08
CA PRO A 181 -15.87 -9.21 12.64
C PRO A 181 -14.35 -8.99 12.56
N GLN A 182 -13.87 -8.13 11.65
CA GLN A 182 -12.47 -7.81 11.48
C GLN A 182 -12.05 -6.49 12.15
N ALA A 183 -12.91 -5.87 12.95
CA ALA A 183 -12.66 -4.55 13.54
C ALA A 183 -11.37 -4.47 14.37
N GLU A 184 -11.04 -5.54 15.12
CA GLU A 184 -9.80 -5.62 15.91
C GLU A 184 -8.56 -5.67 15.01
N PHE A 185 -8.59 -6.46 13.93
CA PHE A 185 -7.47 -6.54 12.99
C PHE A 185 -7.25 -5.23 12.21
N ILE A 186 -8.36 -4.56 11.87
CA ILE A 186 -8.33 -3.23 11.24
C ILE A 186 -7.73 -2.20 12.19
N LYS A 187 -8.17 -2.20 13.46
CA LYS A 187 -7.62 -1.29 14.48
C LYS A 187 -6.13 -1.55 14.69
N PHE A 188 -5.73 -2.81 14.88
CA PHE A 188 -4.34 -3.19 15.04
C PHE A 188 -3.49 -2.69 13.88
N ALA A 189 -3.89 -2.95 12.63
CA ALA A 189 -3.16 -2.52 11.44
C ALA A 189 -3.12 -0.99 11.25
N GLY A 190 -4.17 -0.29 11.70
CA GLY A 190 -4.25 1.18 11.66
C GLY A 190 -3.38 1.87 12.71
N ASP A 191 -3.17 1.24 13.87
CA ASP A 191 -2.39 1.79 14.98
C ASP A 191 -0.87 1.59 14.81
N GLN A 192 -0.44 0.81 13.82
CA GLN A 192 0.98 0.53 13.64
C GLN A 192 1.76 1.79 13.25
N PRO A 193 2.91 2.06 13.90
CA PRO A 193 3.76 3.18 13.55
C PRO A 193 4.35 3.00 12.15
N ARG A 194 4.31 4.05 11.34
CA ARG A 194 4.86 4.08 9.98
C ARG A 194 5.75 5.29 9.76
N ILE A 195 6.77 5.11 8.94
CA ILE A 195 7.65 6.20 8.51
C ILE A 195 6.90 7.00 7.45
N GLN A 196 6.60 8.27 7.72
CA GLN A 196 5.99 9.14 6.73
C GLN A 196 7.01 9.45 5.62
N THR A 197 6.62 9.18 4.37
CA THR A 197 7.42 9.48 3.18
C THR A 197 6.75 10.54 2.33
N LEU A 198 7.57 11.32 1.63
CA LEU A 198 7.16 12.56 0.97
C LEU A 198 7.18 12.47 -0.56
N ASN A 199 7.44 11.28 -1.12
CA ASN A 199 7.59 11.05 -2.55
C ASN A 199 6.38 11.55 -3.35
N GLY A 200 5.17 11.41 -2.83
CA GLY A 200 3.93 11.79 -3.51
C GLY A 200 3.76 13.31 -3.71
N PHE A 201 4.56 14.13 -3.04
CA PHE A 201 4.59 15.58 -3.23
C PHE A 201 5.57 16.04 -4.30
N VAL A 202 6.34 15.12 -4.91
CA VAL A 202 7.40 15.47 -5.86
C VAL A 202 6.91 15.22 -7.28
N ASP A 203 6.75 16.30 -8.04
CA ASP A 203 6.59 16.22 -9.49
C ASP A 203 7.87 15.74 -10.14
N LEU A 204 7.75 14.78 -11.05
CA LEU A 204 8.88 14.20 -11.76
C LEU A 204 9.51 15.26 -12.69
N PRO A 205 10.83 15.52 -12.60
CA PRO A 205 11.48 16.50 -13.45
C PRO A 205 11.59 16.00 -14.90
N GLU A 206 11.66 16.95 -15.83
CA GLU A 206 11.88 16.64 -17.25
C GLU A 206 13.17 15.82 -17.44
N GLY A 207 13.09 14.80 -18.30
CA GLY A 207 14.23 13.94 -18.63
C GLY A 207 14.55 12.85 -17.60
N TYR A 208 13.81 12.77 -16.49
CA TYR A 208 13.84 11.64 -15.55
C TYR A 208 12.75 10.61 -15.88
N VAL A 209 13.12 9.33 -15.88
CA VAL A 209 12.21 8.21 -16.15
C VAL A 209 12.14 7.32 -14.91
N ALA A 210 11.11 7.51 -14.09
CA ALA A 210 10.97 6.83 -12.80
C ALA A 210 10.97 5.30 -12.92
N SER A 211 10.34 4.74 -13.96
CA SER A 211 10.27 3.29 -14.17
C SER A 211 11.63 2.65 -14.44
N ASP A 212 12.53 3.34 -15.15
CA ASP A 212 13.87 2.83 -15.42
C ASP A 212 14.74 2.86 -14.16
N ALA A 213 14.68 3.96 -13.41
CA ALA A 213 15.37 4.07 -12.13
C ALA A 213 14.87 3.04 -11.11
N ASP A 214 13.54 2.87 -10.98
CA ASP A 214 12.92 1.90 -10.07
C ASP A 214 13.32 0.46 -10.41
N ARG A 215 13.30 0.09 -11.70
CA ARG A 215 13.78 -1.21 -12.16
C ARG A 215 15.25 -1.42 -11.78
N TYR A 216 16.11 -0.45 -12.09
CA TYR A 216 17.53 -0.54 -11.75
C TYR A 216 17.78 -0.67 -10.25
N ILE A 217 17.07 0.12 -9.43
CA ILE A 217 17.13 0.04 -7.96
C ILE A 217 16.74 -1.36 -7.49
N LYS A 218 15.59 -1.87 -7.91
CA LYS A 218 15.09 -3.20 -7.50
C LYS A 218 16.05 -4.32 -7.89
N GLU A 219 16.53 -4.32 -9.13
CA GLU A 219 17.48 -5.32 -9.62
C GLU A 219 18.79 -5.31 -8.83
N GLU A 220 19.36 -4.13 -8.57
CA GLU A 220 20.64 -4.03 -7.86
C GLU A 220 20.50 -4.31 -6.36
N LEU A 221 19.45 -3.83 -5.70
CA LEU A 221 19.18 -4.17 -4.30
C LEU A 221 18.95 -5.67 -4.13
N ALA A 222 18.27 -6.33 -5.07
CA ALA A 222 18.15 -7.79 -5.09
C ALA A 222 19.52 -8.47 -5.24
N LYS A 223 20.38 -8.01 -6.16
CA LYS A 223 21.73 -8.57 -6.31
C LYS A 223 22.56 -8.43 -5.04
N PHE A 224 22.49 -7.29 -4.33
CA PHE A 224 23.16 -7.12 -3.05
C PHE A 224 22.59 -8.08 -1.98
N ALA A 225 21.26 -8.14 -1.85
CA ALA A 225 20.58 -9.00 -0.89
C ALA A 225 20.91 -10.49 -1.08
N TYR A 226 21.00 -10.96 -2.34
CA TYR A 226 21.36 -12.35 -2.65
C TYR A 226 22.88 -12.58 -2.77
N GLY A 227 23.71 -11.58 -2.46
CA GLY A 227 25.17 -11.69 -2.54
C GLY A 227 25.72 -11.87 -3.96
N GLN A 228 24.93 -11.57 -4.99
CA GLN A 228 25.34 -11.59 -6.39
C GLN A 228 26.15 -10.34 -6.78
N ARG A 229 26.10 -9.30 -5.95
CA ARG A 229 26.93 -8.10 -6.06
C ARG A 229 27.52 -7.76 -4.69
N ASP A 230 28.78 -7.36 -4.68
CA ASP A 230 29.51 -7.03 -3.45
C ASP A 230 29.08 -5.67 -2.88
N LEU A 231 28.76 -5.60 -1.58
CA LEU A 231 28.28 -4.36 -0.94
C LEU A 231 29.32 -3.22 -0.95
N GLY A 232 30.62 -3.52 -1.12
CA GLY A 232 31.65 -2.52 -1.37
C GLY A 232 31.44 -1.76 -2.69
N GLU A 233 30.60 -2.26 -3.59
CA GLU A 233 30.24 -1.60 -4.84
C GLU A 233 28.98 -0.72 -4.76
N TYR A 234 28.39 -0.55 -3.58
CA TYR A 234 27.16 0.22 -3.40
C TYR A 234 27.33 1.69 -3.87
N ASP A 235 28.49 2.30 -3.65
CA ASP A 235 28.76 3.67 -4.10
C ASP A 235 28.82 3.77 -5.63
N LYS A 236 29.28 2.70 -6.31
CA LYS A 236 29.22 2.62 -7.78
C LYS A 236 27.77 2.48 -8.26
N PHE A 237 26.95 1.70 -7.54
CA PHE A 237 25.51 1.62 -7.79
C PHE A 237 24.85 3.00 -7.71
N LEU A 238 25.09 3.76 -6.63
CA LEU A 238 24.56 5.11 -6.48
C LEU A 238 25.03 6.04 -7.61
N LYS A 239 26.31 5.98 -7.98
CA LYS A 239 26.85 6.78 -9.09
C LYS A 239 26.15 6.47 -10.42
N THR A 240 25.90 5.19 -10.73
CA THR A 240 25.19 4.81 -11.95
C THR A 240 23.72 5.24 -11.90
N LEU A 241 23.07 5.10 -10.74
CA LEU A 241 21.70 5.56 -10.52
C LEU A 241 21.59 7.08 -10.74
N GLU A 242 22.50 7.86 -10.15
CA GLU A 242 22.51 9.32 -10.27
C GLU A 242 22.75 9.81 -11.70
N THR A 243 23.64 9.14 -12.43
CA THR A 243 24.11 9.59 -13.74
C THR A 243 23.32 8.94 -14.88
N THR A 244 23.41 7.63 -15.04
CA THR A 244 22.79 6.89 -16.15
C THR A 244 21.27 6.88 -16.03
N MET A 245 20.73 6.61 -14.84
CA MET A 245 19.28 6.66 -14.60
C MET A 245 18.78 8.07 -14.27
N LYS A 246 19.69 9.06 -14.26
CA LYS A 246 19.43 10.48 -13.98
C LYS A 246 18.70 10.73 -12.65
N TYR A 247 18.90 9.86 -11.67
CA TYR A 247 18.23 9.97 -10.37
C TYR A 247 18.63 11.24 -9.60
N LYS A 248 19.79 11.81 -9.90
CA LYS A 248 20.19 13.11 -9.33
C LYS A 248 19.21 14.22 -9.70
N LEU A 249 18.66 14.23 -10.91
CA LEU A 249 17.64 15.22 -11.31
C LEU A 249 16.42 15.12 -10.41
N PHE A 250 15.97 13.89 -10.12
CA PHE A 250 14.86 13.65 -9.20
C PHE A 250 15.18 14.12 -7.78
N MET A 251 16.37 13.81 -7.26
CA MET A 251 16.80 14.24 -5.93
C MET A 251 16.87 15.76 -5.78
N ASP A 252 17.46 16.45 -6.75
CA ASP A 252 17.56 17.91 -6.77
C ASP A 252 16.16 18.56 -6.87
N ALA A 253 15.26 17.97 -7.67
CA ALA A 253 13.88 18.41 -7.78
C ALA A 253 13.08 18.19 -6.48
N ALA A 254 13.25 17.02 -5.85
CA ALA A 254 12.62 16.68 -4.58
C ALA A 254 13.05 17.67 -3.48
N GLU A 255 14.35 17.95 -3.34
CA GLU A 255 14.85 18.90 -2.35
C GLU A 255 14.21 20.28 -2.52
N LYS A 256 14.19 20.80 -3.76
CA LYS A 256 13.59 22.09 -4.07
C LYS A 256 12.09 22.13 -3.75
N GLN A 257 11.33 21.14 -4.23
CA GLN A 257 9.87 21.10 -4.07
C GLN A 257 9.48 20.90 -2.61
N LEU A 258 10.12 19.97 -1.91
CA LEU A 258 9.85 19.70 -0.50
C LEU A 258 10.24 20.88 0.40
N THR A 259 11.34 21.58 0.09
CA THR A 259 11.71 22.82 0.79
C THR A 259 10.65 23.90 0.60
N ALA A 260 10.14 24.08 -0.62
CA ALA A 260 9.06 25.03 -0.90
C ALA A 260 7.75 24.69 -0.16
N LEU A 261 7.52 23.39 0.09
CA LEU A 261 6.39 22.89 0.89
C LEU A 261 6.63 22.93 2.41
N GLY A 262 7.80 23.37 2.86
CA GLY A 262 8.15 23.47 4.29
C GLY A 262 8.68 22.18 4.92
N TYR A 263 8.99 21.15 4.12
CA TYR A 263 9.61 19.90 4.56
C TYR A 263 11.14 19.90 4.48
N GLY A 264 11.75 20.97 3.95
CA GLY A 264 13.20 21.11 3.87
C GLY A 264 13.83 21.21 5.26
N SER A 265 15.04 20.67 5.41
CA SER A 265 15.85 20.89 6.60
C SER A 265 16.16 22.38 6.77
N LYS A 266 15.99 22.90 8.00
CA LYS A 266 16.71 24.09 8.43
C LYS A 266 18.21 23.78 8.54
#